data_AF-A0A2P9F463-F1
#
_entry.id   AF-A0A2P9F463-F1
#
_cell.length_a   1.000
_cell.length_b   1.000
_cell.length_c   1.000
_cell.angle_alpha   90.00
_cell.angle_beta   90.00
_cell.angle_gamma   90.00
#
_symmetry.space_group_name_H-M   'P 1'
#
loop_
_entity.id
_entity.type
_entity.pdbx_description
1 polymer ?
#
loop_
_entity_poly.entity_id
_entity_poly.type
_entity_poly.pdbx_seq_one_letter_code
_entity_poly.pdbx_strand_id
1 'polypeptide(L)' 'MRRKGIMCAEVCDATCRALSEQTNLDEAAVRVQVEWCRTVSLECARVFDEHPGAEESARACRACARACTDFLVTLG' A
#
# COMPACT_ATOMS: atom_id res chain seq x y z
N MET A 1 7.51 5.80 15.54
CA MET A 1 6.40 4.95 15.08
C MET A 1 5.19 5.73 14.56
N ARG A 2 4.68 6.75 15.29
CA ARG A 2 3.58 7.63 14.81
C ARG A 2 3.78 8.10 13.36
N ARG A 3 4.97 8.62 13.01
CA ARG A 3 5.28 9.07 11.63
C ARG A 3 5.22 7.99 10.54
N LYS A 4 5.58 6.72 10.81
CA LYS A 4 5.58 5.65 9.78
C LYS A 4 4.22 4.98 9.63
N GLY A 5 3.48 4.79 10.73
CA GLY A 5 2.10 4.30 10.69
C GLY A 5 1.15 5.30 10.01
N ILE A 6 1.34 6.61 10.28
CA ILE A 6 0.65 7.69 9.57
C ILE A 6 0.97 7.62 8.06
N MET A 7 2.22 7.40 7.68
CA MET A 7 2.63 7.27 6.29
C MET A 7 1.96 6.09 5.56
N CYS A 8 1.80 4.93 6.20
CA CYS A 8 1.13 3.79 5.60
C CYS A 8 -0.36 4.08 5.34
N ALA A 9 -1.05 4.71 6.30
CA ALA A 9 -2.44 5.09 6.15
C ALA A 9 -2.63 6.17 5.08
N GLU A 10 -1.76 7.19 5.04
CA GLU A 10 -1.79 8.26 4.04
C GLU A 10 -1.50 7.74 2.63
N VAL A 11 -0.54 6.82 2.47
CA VAL A 11 -0.24 6.21 1.16
C VAL A 11 -1.38 5.29 0.70
N CYS A 12 -1.99 4.52 1.61
CA CYS A 12 -3.16 3.71 1.30
C CYS A 12 -4.35 4.60 0.89
N ASP A 13 -4.63 5.69 1.61
CA ASP A 13 -5.70 6.63 1.32
C ASP A 13 -5.49 7.34 -0.02
N ALA A 14 -4.27 7.84 -0.28
CA ALA A 14 -3.92 8.46 -1.55
C ALA A 14 -4.04 7.49 -2.73
N THR A 15 -3.71 6.21 -2.52
CA THR A 15 -3.85 5.17 -3.56
C THR A 15 -5.32 4.83 -3.79
N CYS A 16 -6.12 4.63 -2.74
CA CYS A 16 -7.56 4.40 -2.84
C CYS A 16 -8.27 5.56 -3.55
N ARG A 17 -7.88 6.80 -3.23
CA ARG A 17 -8.43 8.01 -3.85
C ARG A 17 -8.05 8.10 -5.33
N ALA A 18 -6.78 7.91 -5.68
CA ALA A 18 -6.33 7.89 -7.08
C ALA A 18 -7.07 6.81 -7.90
N LEU A 19 -7.27 5.62 -7.34
CA LEU A 19 -8.01 4.53 -7.99
C LEU A 19 -9.52 4.81 -8.11
N SER A 20 -10.11 5.54 -7.15
CA SER A 20 -11.55 5.84 -7.13
C SER A 20 -11.92 7.07 -7.95
N GLU A 21 -11.04 8.05 -8.08
CA GLU A 21 -11.32 9.30 -8.80
C GLU A 21 -11.21 9.17 -10.33
N GLN A 22 -10.99 7.96 -10.90
CA GLN A 22 -11.05 7.56 -12.32
C GLN A 22 -11.29 8.69 -13.35
N THR A 23 -10.39 9.66 -13.43
CA THR A 23 -10.49 10.77 -14.37
C THR A 23 -9.10 10.96 -14.97
N ASN A 24 -8.79 10.16 -15.98
CA ASN A 24 -7.57 10.24 -16.82
C ASN A 24 -6.22 9.95 -16.15
N LEU A 25 -6.13 8.98 -15.23
CA LEU A 25 -4.80 8.49 -14.83
C LEU A 25 -4.24 7.57 -15.92
N ASP A 26 -3.08 7.96 -16.45
CA ASP A 26 -2.25 7.13 -17.32
C ASP A 26 -1.94 5.78 -16.64
N GLU A 27 -2.11 4.67 -17.36
CA GLU A 27 -1.89 3.32 -16.83
C GLU A 27 -0.48 3.15 -16.28
N ALA A 28 0.53 3.78 -16.92
CA ALA A 28 1.89 3.76 -16.42
C ALA A 28 2.03 4.49 -15.08
N ALA A 29 1.34 5.63 -14.90
CA ALA A 29 1.31 6.34 -13.63
C ALA A 29 0.58 5.54 -12.54
N VAL A 30 -0.52 4.86 -12.89
CA VAL A 30 -1.22 3.94 -11.97
C VAL A 30 -0.30 2.80 -11.54
N ARG A 31 0.42 2.18 -12.49
CA ARG A 31 1.37 1.10 -12.23
C ARG A 31 2.45 1.53 -11.24
N VAL A 32 3.10 2.66 -11.50
CA VAL A 32 4.14 3.22 -10.60
C VAL A 32 3.58 3.49 -9.19
N GLN A 33 2.38 4.05 -9.10
CA GLN A 33 1.75 4.34 -7.81
C GLN A 33 1.43 3.07 -7.02
N VAL A 34 0.93 2.02 -7.69
CA VAL A 34 0.60 0.75 -7.03
C VAL A 34 1.85 -0.03 -6.64
N GLU A 35 2.91 -0.01 -7.47
CA GLU A 35 4.22 -0.58 -7.12
C GLU A 35 4.82 0.10 -5.87
N TRP A 36 4.69 1.43 -5.80
CA TRP A 36 5.11 2.19 -4.63
C TRP A 36 4.30 1.79 -3.38
N CYS A 37 2.97 1.77 -3.48
CA CYS A 37 2.07 1.36 -2.39
C CYS A 37 2.40 -0.03 -1.86
N ARG A 38 2.65 -0.99 -2.77
CA ARG A 38 3.06 -2.35 -2.44
C ARG A 38 4.37 -2.37 -1.64
N THR A 39 5.37 -1.61 -2.10
CA THR A 39 6.70 -1.56 -1.47
C THR A 39 6.62 -1.00 -0.06
N VAL A 40 5.97 0.15 0.11
CA VAL A 40 5.78 0.80 1.42
C VAL A 40 5.00 -0.10 2.38
N SER A 41 3.98 -0.82 1.88
CA SER A 41 3.21 -1.76 2.69
C SER A 41 4.08 -2.91 3.22
N LEU A 42 4.96 -3.49 2.39
CA LEU A 42 5.88 -4.53 2.84
C LEU A 42 6.91 -4.02 3.85
N GLU A 43 7.44 -2.81 3.65
CA GLU A 43 8.34 -2.18 4.62
C GLU A 43 7.66 -1.92 5.95
N CYS A 44 6.41 -1.45 5.94
CA CYS A 44 5.63 -1.23 7.14
C CYS A 44 5.33 -2.54 7.87
N ALA A 45 4.98 -3.61 7.14
CA ALA A 45 4.80 -4.93 7.74
C ALA A 45 6.05 -5.40 8.49
N ARG A 46 7.24 -5.25 7.89
CA ARG A 46 8.52 -5.60 8.54
C ARG A 46 8.77 -4.78 9.81
N VAL A 47 8.47 -3.48 9.79
CA VAL A 47 8.61 -2.62 10.97
C VAL A 47 7.62 -3.03 12.08
N PHE A 48 6.40 -3.44 11.72
CA PHE A 48 5.43 -3.93 12.70
C PHE A 48 5.80 -5.30 13.27
N ASP A 49 6.45 -6.17 12.50
CA ASP A 49 6.94 -7.46 12.99
C ASP A 49 7.97 -7.34 14.13
N GLU A 50 8.69 -6.22 14.20
CA GLU A 50 9.66 -5.95 15.27
C GLU A 50 8.99 -5.45 16.58
N HIS A 51 7.67 -5.30 16.61
CA HIS A 51 6.95 -4.73 17.75
C HIS A 51 5.84 -5.64 18.30
N PRO A 52 5.95 -6.10 19.56
CA PRO A 52 4.90 -6.86 20.22
C PRO A 52 3.57 -6.06 20.26
N GLY A 53 2.46 -6.68 19.87
CA GLY A 53 1.14 -6.03 19.84
C GLY A 53 0.81 -5.30 18.52
N ALA A 54 1.70 -5.34 17.52
CA ALA A 54 1.44 -4.77 16.19
C ALA A 54 1.11 -5.84 15.12
N GLU A 55 0.79 -7.06 15.53
CA GLU A 55 0.60 -8.21 14.64
C GLU A 55 -0.58 -8.00 13.67
N GLU A 56 -1.64 -7.33 14.11
CA GLU A 56 -2.78 -6.97 13.27
C GLU A 56 -2.37 -5.97 12.17
N SER A 57 -1.63 -4.93 12.53
CA SER A 57 -1.10 -3.93 11.59
C SER A 57 -0.15 -4.58 10.57
N ALA A 58 0.74 -5.46 11.01
CA ALA A 58 1.61 -6.23 10.12
C ALA A 58 0.79 -7.07 9.13
N ARG A 59 -0.30 -7.71 9.60
CA ARG A 59 -1.21 -8.49 8.76
C ARG A 59 -1.92 -7.63 7.73
N ALA A 60 -2.43 -6.47 8.14
CA ALA A 60 -3.11 -5.52 7.27
C ALA A 60 -2.17 -4.99 6.16
N CYS A 61 -0.95 -4.62 6.52
CA CYS A 61 0.07 -4.20 5.55
C CYS A 61 0.38 -5.30 4.53
N ARG A 62 0.51 -6.57 4.96
CA ARG A 62 0.72 -7.69 4.03
C ARG A 62 -0.50 -7.94 3.14
N ALA A 63 -1.72 -7.78 3.67
CA ALA A 63 -2.94 -7.90 2.87
C ALA A 63 -3.03 -6.83 1.79
N CYS A 64 -2.70 -5.57 2.14
CA CYS A 64 -2.62 -4.47 1.16
C CYS A 64 -1.57 -4.74 0.08
N ALA A 65 -0.35 -5.16 0.46
CA ALA A 65 0.69 -5.49 -0.50
C ALA A 65 0.28 -6.63 -1.47
N ARG A 66 -0.49 -7.61 -0.99
CA ARG A 66 -1.07 -8.67 -1.84
C ARG A 66 -2.08 -8.10 -2.81
N ALA A 67 -3.04 -7.30 -2.34
CA ALA A 67 -4.03 -6.66 -3.20
C ALA A 67 -3.38 -5.77 -4.28
N CYS A 68 -2.33 -5.02 -3.94
CA CYS A 68 -1.56 -4.25 -4.93
C CYS A 68 -0.87 -5.17 -5.95
N THR A 69 -0.33 -6.31 -5.52
CA THR A 69 0.27 -7.30 -6.43
C THR A 69 -0.78 -7.88 -7.39
N ASP A 70 -1.93 -8.27 -6.85
CA ASP A 70 -3.03 -8.83 -7.64
C ASP A 70 -3.54 -7.81 -8.66
N PHE A 71 -3.66 -6.54 -8.27
CA PHE A 71 -4.03 -5.47 -9.18
C PHE A 71 -2.99 -5.23 -10.28
N LEU A 72 -1.70 -5.23 -9.97
CA LEU A 72 -0.64 -5.10 -10.97
C LEU A 72 -0.69 -6.23 -12.01
N VAL A 73 -1.04 -7.45 -11.61
CA VAL A 73 -1.26 -8.57 -12.55
C VAL A 73 -2.42 -8.28 -13.50
N THR A 74 -3.47 -7.58 -13.05
CA THR A 74 -4.59 -7.19 -13.94
C THR A 74 -4.24 -6.09 -14.95
N LEU A 75 -3.16 -5.33 -14.71
CA LEU A 75 -2.69 -4.29 -15.61
C LEU A 75 -1.76 -4.79 -16.74
N GLY A 76 -1.32 -6.06 -16.70
CA GLY A 76 -0.51 -6.68 -17.76
C GLY A 76 1.00 -6.61 -17.54
#